data_AF-A0A5S9INP8-F1
#
_entry.id   AF-A0A5S9INP8-F1
#
_cell.length_a   1.000
_cell.length_b   1.000
_cell.length_c   1.000
_cell.angle_alpha   90.00
_cell.angle_beta   90.00
_cell.angle_gamma   90.00
#
_symmetry.space_group_name_H-M   'P 1'
#
loop_
_entity.id
_entity.type
_entity.pdbx_description
1 polymer ?
#
loop_
_entity_poly.entity_id
_entity_poly.type
_entity_poly.pdbx_seq_one_letter_code
_entity_poly.pdbx_strand_id
1 'polypeptide(L)'
;MNQQQLTNAIVELKAENNQLRQEVDALKKHLTRPDLTRQMFSYEDVAMMSDKNVRTIKRLEKEGAIRAKYPAAKKRFTFIAVENFLRGL
;
A
#
# COMPACT_ATOMS: atom_id res chain seq x y z
N MET A 1 -12.79 26.23 37.02
CA MET A 1 -13.58 25.32 36.16
C MET A 1 -14.31 24.35 37.04
N ASN A 2 -15.64 24.26 36.89
CA ASN A 2 -16.47 23.32 37.66
C ASN A 2 -16.33 21.91 37.06
N GLN A 3 -16.34 20.89 37.92
CA GLN A 3 -16.34 19.46 37.57
C GLN A 3 -17.35 19.14 36.44
N GLN A 4 -18.50 19.81 36.41
CA GLN A 4 -19.51 19.67 35.35
C GLN A 4 -19.00 20.07 33.96
N GLN A 5 -18.20 21.13 33.86
CA GLN A 5 -17.65 21.63 32.59
C GLN A 5 -16.59 20.67 32.04
N LEU A 6 -15.79 20.06 32.93
CA LEU A 6 -14.80 19.05 32.56
C LEU A 6 -15.47 17.77 32.06
N THR A 7 -16.55 17.33 32.72
CA THR A 7 -17.32 16.17 32.28
C THR A 7 -17.91 16.39 30.87
N ASN A 8 -18.45 17.57 30.59
CA ASN A 8 -18.99 17.89 29.27
C ASN A 8 -17.89 17.89 28.20
N ALA A 9 -16.74 18.51 28.47
CA ALA A 9 -15.61 18.51 27.54
C ALA A 9 -15.08 17.10 27.24
N ILE A 10 -15.06 16.20 28.23
CA ILE A 10 -14.64 14.80 28.04
C ILE A 10 -15.63 14.04 27.13
N VAL A 11 -16.94 14.30 27.28
CA VAL A 11 -17.96 13.68 26.43
C VAL A 11 -17.83 14.15 24.99
N GLU A 12 -17.65 15.45 24.78
CA GLU A 12 -17.45 16.05 23.46
C GLU A 12 -16.19 15.51 22.77
N LEU A 13 -15.06 15.49 23.48
CA LEU A 13 -13.80 14.94 22.94
C LEU A 13 -13.91 13.46 22.58
N LYS A 14 -14.66 12.66 23.35
CA LYS A 14 -14.91 11.26 23.02
C LYS A 14 -15.78 11.11 21.77
N ALA A 15 -16.79 11.97 21.61
CA ALA A 15 -17.64 11.97 20.42
C ALA A 15 -16.83 12.33 19.18
N GLU A 16 -16.01 13.38 19.26
CA GLU A 16 -15.13 13.81 18.17
C GLU A 16 -14.10 12.72 17.83
N ASN A 17 -13.47 12.08 18.83
CA ASN A 17 -12.52 11.00 18.58
C ASN A 17 -13.16 9.80 17.86
N ASN A 18 -14.40 9.46 18.23
CA ASN A 18 -15.15 8.39 17.56
C ASN A 18 -15.47 8.76 16.11
N GLN A 19 -15.85 10.01 15.84
CA GLN A 19 -16.12 10.49 14.49
C GLN A 19 -14.85 10.47 13.62
N LEU A 20 -13.72 10.95 14.14
CA LEU A 20 -12.42 10.90 13.46
C LEU A 20 -11.98 9.46 13.16
N ARG A 21 -12.22 8.51 14.08
CA ARG A 21 -11.92 7.09 13.84
C ARG A 21 -12.74 6.52 12.68
N GLN A 22 -14.03 6.85 12.62
CA GLN A 22 -14.91 6.41 11.53
C GLN A 22 -14.49 7.00 10.19
N GLU A 23 -14.11 8.28 10.16
CA GLU A 23 -13.61 8.95 8.95
C GLU A 23 -12.30 8.32 8.46
N VAL A 24 -11.35 8.02 9.36
CA VAL A 24 -10.12 7.31 9.02
C VAL A 24 -10.40 5.93 8.45
N ASP A 25 -11.35 5.18 9.03
CA ASP A 25 -11.71 3.86 8.53
C ASP A 25 -12.40 3.93 7.15
N ALA A 26 -13.23 4.95 6.91
CA ALA A 26 -13.82 5.20 5.61
C ALA A 26 -12.76 5.56 4.55
N LEU A 27 -11.83 6.46 4.90
CA LEU A 27 -10.72 6.85 4.03
C LEU A 27 -9.81 5.65 3.71
N LYS A 28 -9.49 4.82 4.70
CA LYS A 28 -8.75 3.57 4.48
C LYS A 28 -9.45 2.67 3.47
N LYS A 29 -10.78 2.48 3.59
CA LYS A 29 -11.58 1.68 2.64
C LYS A 29 -11.57 2.27 1.22
N HIS A 30 -11.55 3.59 1.07
CA HIS A 30 -11.44 4.24 -0.24
C HIS A 30 -10.03 4.15 -0.84
N LEU A 31 -9.00 4.08 0.01
CA LEU A 31 -7.61 3.93 -0.42
C LEU A 31 -7.25 2.47 -0.76
N THR A 32 -7.84 1.48 -0.08
CA THR A 32 -7.72 0.07 -0.48
C THR A 32 -8.62 -0.22 -1.67
N ARG A 33 -8.19 0.17 -2.88
CA ARG A 33 -8.79 -0.33 -4.14
C ARG A 33 -8.60 -1.85 -4.19
N PRO A 34 -9.67 -2.65 -4.09
CA PRO A 34 -9.55 -4.11 -4.05
C PRO A 34 -8.91 -4.69 -5.33
N ASP A 35 -9.03 -3.99 -6.45
CA ASP A 35 -8.54 -4.45 -7.75
C ASP A 35 -7.02 -4.33 -7.94
N LEU A 36 -6.34 -3.41 -7.25
CA LEU A 36 -4.90 -3.22 -7.45
C LEU A 36 -4.10 -4.42 -6.92
N THR A 37 -4.54 -5.05 -5.84
CA THR A 37 -3.85 -6.21 -5.25
C THR A 37 -3.88 -7.45 -6.15
N ARG A 38 -4.85 -7.53 -7.07
CA ARG A 38 -4.96 -8.59 -8.09
C ARG A 38 -4.17 -8.28 -9.36
N GLN A 39 -3.70 -7.04 -9.52
CA GLN A 39 -2.96 -6.62 -10.69
C GLN A 39 -1.58 -7.29 -10.73
N MET A 40 -1.22 -7.77 -11.92
CA MET A 40 0.00 -8.52 -12.17
C MET A 40 0.84 -7.81 -13.23
N PHE A 41 2.05 -7.43 -12.84
CA PHE A 41 2.96 -6.60 -13.62
C PHE A 41 3.97 -7.44 -14.38
N SER A 42 4.26 -7.08 -15.62
CA SER A 42 5.34 -7.62 -16.44
C SER A 42 6.69 -7.01 -16.06
N TYR A 43 7.77 -7.46 -16.70
CA TYR A 43 9.07 -6.81 -16.53
C TYR A 43 9.07 -5.39 -17.07
N GLU A 44 8.35 -5.17 -18.17
CA GLU A 44 8.21 -3.88 -18.85
C GLU A 44 7.47 -2.88 -17.95
N ASP A 45 6.41 -3.31 -17.29
CA ASP A 45 5.68 -2.47 -16.34
C ASP A 45 6.57 -2.03 -15.17
N VAL A 46 7.30 -2.98 -14.55
CA VAL A 46 8.17 -2.69 -13.41
C VAL A 46 9.36 -1.82 -13.83
N ALA A 47 9.90 -2.04 -15.03
CA ALA A 47 10.93 -1.22 -15.63
C ALA A 47 10.46 0.24 -15.78
N MET A 48 9.27 0.44 -16.33
CA MET A 48 8.64 1.76 -16.47
C MET A 48 8.40 2.43 -15.11
N MET A 49 7.86 1.70 -14.13
CA MET A 49 7.55 2.25 -12.80
C MET A 49 8.77 2.63 -11.97
N SER A 50 9.91 1.96 -12.20
CA SER A 50 11.15 2.18 -11.44
C SER A 50 12.17 3.05 -12.18
N ASP A 51 11.81 3.56 -13.36
CA ASP A 51 12.70 4.27 -14.28
C ASP A 51 14.01 3.51 -14.55
N LYS A 52 13.88 2.21 -14.85
CA LYS A 52 14.98 1.29 -15.15
C LYS A 52 14.70 0.55 -16.44
N ASN A 53 15.73 -0.02 -17.04
CA ASN A 53 15.54 -0.93 -18.17
C ASN A 53 15.17 -2.35 -17.70
N VAL A 54 14.52 -3.12 -18.59
CA VAL A 54 14.10 -4.51 -18.34
C VAL A 54 15.26 -5.43 -17.94
N ARG A 55 16.46 -5.22 -18.50
CA ARG A 55 17.65 -6.03 -18.18
C ARG A 55 18.05 -5.86 -16.71
N THR A 56 17.95 -4.65 -16.18
CA THR A 56 18.18 -4.36 -14.76
C THR A 56 17.14 -5.05 -13.88
N ILE A 57 15.86 -5.02 -14.23
CA ILE A 57 14.81 -5.72 -13.45
C ILE A 57 15.04 -7.24 -13.44
N LYS A 58 15.42 -7.84 -14.58
CA LYS A 58 15.78 -9.27 -14.66
C LYS A 58 16.98 -9.61 -13.77
N ARG A 59 17.97 -8.73 -13.68
CA ARG A 59 19.12 -8.91 -12.78
C ARG A 59 18.69 -8.83 -11.32
N LEU A 60 17.91 -7.82 -10.94
CA LEU A 60 17.42 -7.61 -9.58
C LEU A 60 16.51 -8.76 -9.12
N GLU A 61 15.72 -9.33 -10.02
CA GLU A 61 14.91 -10.52 -9.72
C GLU A 61 15.79 -11.75 -9.44
N LYS A 62 16.86 -11.96 -10.21
CA LYS A 62 17.84 -13.03 -9.94
C LYS A 62 18.60 -12.83 -8.64
N GLU A 63 18.89 -11.59 -8.27
CA GLU A 63 19.51 -11.20 -7.00
C GLU A 63 18.55 -11.28 -5.81
N GLY A 64 17.26 -11.54 -6.06
CA GLY A 64 16.24 -11.70 -5.03
C GLY A 64 15.64 -10.39 -4.51
N ALA A 65 15.99 -9.24 -5.10
CA ALA A 65 15.46 -7.92 -4.73
C ALA A 65 13.96 -7.76 -5.04
N ILE A 66 13.44 -8.54 -5.99
CA ILE A 66 12.00 -8.64 -6.26
C ILE A 66 11.66 -10.08 -6.66
N ARG A 67 10.53 -10.62 -6.17
CA ARG A 67 10.12 -12.01 -6.47
C ARG A 67 8.93 -12.05 -7.44
N ALA A 68 9.07 -12.79 -8.52
CA ALA A 68 7.96 -13.10 -9.43
C ALA A 68 7.13 -14.29 -8.89
N LYS A 69 5.81 -14.29 -9.16
CA LYS A 69 4.87 -15.32 -8.64
C LYS A 69 4.58 -16.47 -9.62
N TYR A 70 4.67 -16.22 -10.94
CA TYR A 70 4.30 -17.20 -11.97
C TYR A 70 5.52 -17.83 -12.68
N PRO A 71 5.40 -19.08 -13.19
CA PRO A 71 6.52 -19.85 -13.73
C PRO A 71 7.15 -19.23 -14.98
N ALA A 72 8.37 -19.69 -15.27
CA ALA A 72 9.43 -19.05 -16.06
C ALA A 72 9.04 -18.44 -17.42
N ALA A 73 8.00 -18.96 -18.09
CA ALA A 73 7.58 -18.45 -19.41
C ALA A 73 6.77 -17.14 -19.33
N LYS A 74 6.11 -16.83 -18.21
CA LYS A 74 5.30 -15.62 -18.01
C LYS A 74 5.49 -15.06 -16.61
N LYS A 75 6.75 -14.81 -16.23
CA LYS A 75 7.08 -14.19 -14.95
C LYS A 75 6.32 -12.87 -14.81
N ARG A 76 5.55 -12.78 -13.72
CA ARG A 76 4.72 -11.63 -13.36
C ARG A 76 4.94 -11.31 -11.88
N PHE A 77 4.88 -10.03 -11.56
CA PHE A 77 5.04 -9.50 -10.22
C PHE A 77 3.68 -9.10 -9.65
N THR A 78 3.43 -9.43 -8.39
CA THR A 78 2.22 -8.94 -7.70
C THR A 78 2.40 -7.46 -7.39
N PHE A 79 1.28 -6.74 -7.27
CA PHE A 79 1.29 -5.36 -6.77
C PHE A 79 2.15 -5.18 -5.52
N ILE A 80 1.97 -6.04 -4.51
CA ILE A 80 2.74 -5.96 -3.26
C ILE A 80 4.25 -6.12 -3.50
N ALA A 81 4.66 -7.05 -4.37
CA ALA A 81 6.08 -7.24 -4.66
C ALA A 81 6.68 -6.02 -5.38
N VAL A 82 5.93 -5.41 -6.31
CA VAL A 82 6.37 -4.21 -7.03
C VAL A 82 6.38 -3.00 -6.09
N GLU A 83 5.36 -2.82 -5.27
CA GLU A 83 5.27 -1.71 -4.33
C GLU A 83 6.43 -1.74 -3.32
N ASN A 84 6.71 -2.90 -2.72
CA ASN A 84 7.85 -3.06 -1.81
C ASN A 84 9.18 -2.78 -2.53
N PHE A 85 9.33 -3.29 -3.75
CA PHE A 85 10.50 -3.03 -4.58
C PHE A 85 10.70 -1.53 -4.87
N LEU A 86 9.64 -0.81 -5.24
CA LEU A 86 9.69 0.63 -5.54
C LEU A 86 9.96 1.48 -4.30
N ARG A 87 9.47 1.05 -3.13
CA ARG A 87 9.78 1.68 -1.85
C ARG A 87 11.22 1.45 -1.40
N GLY A 88 11.94 0.55 -2.07
CA GLY A 88 13.41 0.47 -2.04
C GLY A 88 14.00 -0.70 -1.27
N LEU A 89 13.20 -1.73 -0.96
CA LEU A 89 13.42 -2.90 -0.10
C LEU A 89 12.27 -3.00 0.92
#